data_AF-A0AAV7Z3S6-F1
#
_entry.id   AF-A0AAV7Z3S6-F1
#
_cell.length_a   1.000
_cell.length_b   1.000
_cell.length_c   1.000
_cell.angle_alpha   90.00
_cell.angle_beta   90.00
_cell.angle_gamma   90.00
#
_symmetry.space_group_name_H-M   'P 1'
#
loop_
_entity.id
_entity.type
_entity.pdbx_description
1 polymer ?
#
loop_
_entity_poly.entity_id
_entity_poly.type
_entity_poly.pdbx_seq_one_letter_code
_entity_poly.pdbx_strand_id
1 'polypeptide(L)'
;MMVENLDFLLVVYAFNNKNLRNNVLKVQTKNIIETYIENSSEKQINISSECRNKILMDYKNGDFEAEIFNEALNQIENMLNKSIQTDFYESEERNQLVKFFREKEIKGNRVISEIFHKLFNKFRRRKYQKTG
;
A
#
# COMPACT_ATOMS: atom_id res chain seq x y z
N MET A 1 11.52 4.48 2.42
CA MET A 1 10.28 5.02 1.80
C MET A 1 9.55 4.00 0.92
N MET A 2 10.25 3.21 0.08
CA MET A 2 9.58 2.20 -0.75
C MET A 2 8.95 1.05 0.06
N VAL A 3 9.59 0.63 1.16
CA VAL A 3 9.10 -0.44 2.04
C VAL A 3 7.82 -0.01 2.75
N GLU A 4 7.76 1.23 3.24
CA GLU A 4 6.59 1.81 3.92
C GLU A 4 5.39 1.93 2.97
N ASN A 5 5.64 2.38 1.74
CA ASN A 5 4.64 2.46 0.68
C ASN A 5 4.03 1.08 0.34
N LEU A 6 4.85 0.02 0.33
CA LEU A 6 4.38 -1.35 0.10
C LEU A 6 3.66 -1.94 1.31
N ASP A 7 4.17 -1.71 2.53
CA ASP A 7 3.51 -2.13 3.77
C ASP A 7 2.12 -1.49 3.84
N PHE A 8 1.99 -0.21 3.50
CA PHE A 8 0.71 0.49 3.39
C PHE A 8 -0.22 -0.16 2.36
N LEU A 9 0.24 -0.39 1.12
CA LEU A 9 -0.58 -1.06 0.10
C LEU A 9 -1.17 -2.37 0.62
N LEU A 10 -0.34 -3.21 1.25
CA LEU A 10 -0.78 -4.50 1.77
C LEU A 10 -1.80 -4.36 2.90
N VAL A 11 -1.56 -3.42 3.82
CA VAL A 11 -2.46 -3.15 4.95
C VAL A 11 -3.81 -2.67 4.45
N VAL A 12 -3.83 -1.72 3.52
CA VAL A 12 -5.08 -1.16 2.98
C VAL A 12 -5.81 -2.17 2.10
N TYR A 13 -5.11 -2.94 1.26
CA TYR A 13 -5.77 -4.02 0.51
C TYR A 13 -6.37 -5.07 1.46
N ALA A 14 -5.68 -5.44 2.53
CA ALA A 14 -6.22 -6.35 3.54
C ALA A 14 -7.39 -5.74 4.32
N PHE A 15 -7.42 -4.42 4.51
CA PHE A 15 -8.54 -3.69 5.09
C PHE A 15 -9.75 -3.72 4.15
N ASN A 16 -9.58 -3.40 2.86
CA ASN A 16 -10.65 -3.34 1.86
C ASN A 16 -11.27 -4.71 1.54
N ASN A 17 -10.53 -5.81 1.72
CA ASN A 17 -11.04 -7.16 1.46
C ASN A 17 -11.81 -7.78 2.64
N LYS A 18 -11.98 -7.09 3.77
CA LYS A 18 -12.68 -7.62 4.94
C LYS A 18 -14.08 -7.01 5.07
N ASN A 19 -15.08 -7.87 5.24
CA ASN A 19 -16.41 -7.46 5.71
C ASN A 19 -16.36 -7.17 7.22
N LEU A 20 -15.88 -6.00 7.59
CA LEU A 20 -15.74 -5.58 9.00
C LEU A 20 -17.01 -4.89 9.52
N ARG A 21 -17.26 -5.02 10.83
CA ARG A 21 -18.29 -4.22 11.51
C ARG A 21 -17.81 -2.77 11.69
N ASN A 22 -18.73 -1.80 11.71
CA ASN A 22 -18.41 -0.36 11.80
C ASN A 22 -17.44 0.03 12.93
N ASN A 23 -17.59 -0.54 14.14
CA ASN A 23 -16.67 -0.23 15.24
C ASN A 23 -15.25 -0.74 14.97
N VAL A 24 -15.13 -1.87 14.28
CA VAL A 24 -13.83 -2.44 13.89
C VAL A 24 -13.23 -1.64 12.74
N LEU A 25 -14.05 -1.21 11.77
CA LEU A 25 -13.63 -0.31 10.69
C LEU A 25 -13.00 0.95 11.26
N LYS A 26 -13.71 1.67 12.13
CA LYS A 26 -13.22 2.90 12.76
C LYS A 26 -11.86 2.72 13.44
N VAL A 27 -11.69 1.65 14.22
CA VAL A 27 -10.42 1.36 14.90
C VAL A 27 -9.31 1.03 13.90
N GLN A 28 -9.59 0.23 12.87
CA GLN A 28 -8.59 -0.10 11.85
C GLN A 28 -8.21 1.14 11.01
N THR A 29 -9.17 1.96 10.59
CA THR A 29 -8.95 3.21 9.86
C THR A 29 -8.07 4.14 10.67
N LYS A 30 -8.38 4.32 11.97
CA LYS A 30 -7.56 5.12 12.88
C LYS A 30 -6.12 4.61 12.93
N ASN A 31 -5.93 3.31 13.13
CA ASN A 31 -4.59 2.72 13.20
C ASN A 31 -3.80 2.94 11.90
N ILE A 32 -4.45 2.83 10.74
CA ILE A 32 -3.81 3.10 9.44
C ILE A 32 -3.41 4.57 9.34
N ILE A 33 -4.26 5.49 9.77
CA ILE A 33 -3.98 6.93 9.76
C ILE A 33 -2.77 7.27 10.62
N GLU A 34 -2.76 6.84 11.89
CA GLU A 34 -1.66 7.09 12.83
C GLU A 34 -0.35 6.43 12.34
N THR A 35 -0.45 5.24 11.75
CA THR A 35 0.74 4.48 11.32
C THR A 35 1.33 4.99 10.02
N TYR A 36 0.55 5.52 9.07
CA TYR A 36 1.04 5.82 7.70
C TYR A 36 0.73 7.22 7.18
N ILE A 37 -0.32 7.88 7.67
CA ILE A 37 -0.86 9.11 7.04
C ILE A 37 -0.43 10.37 7.78
N GLU A 38 -0.40 10.35 9.12
CA GLU A 38 -0.06 11.53 9.93
C GLU A 38 1.34 12.08 9.63
N ASN A 39 1.53 13.38 9.83
CA ASN A 39 2.85 14.01 9.62
C ASN A 39 3.91 13.51 10.61
N SER A 40 3.47 13.05 11.78
CA SER A 40 4.31 12.47 12.83
C SER A 40 4.45 10.95 12.74
N SER A 41 3.90 10.32 11.70
CA SER A 41 3.92 8.87 11.53
C SER A 41 5.36 8.34 11.35
N GLU A 42 5.69 7.26 12.06
CA GLU A 42 6.97 6.55 11.92
C GLU A 42 7.14 5.90 10.54
N LYS A 43 6.03 5.58 9.86
CA LYS A 43 6.01 4.94 8.53
C LYS A 43 5.29 5.82 7.51
N GLN A 44 5.51 7.12 7.58
CA GLN A 44 4.81 8.07 6.73
C GLN A 44 4.99 7.71 5.25
N ILE A 45 3.87 7.55 4.55
CA ILE A 45 3.87 7.26 3.12
C ILE A 45 4.01 8.52 2.28
N ASN A 46 4.53 8.36 1.07
CA ASN A 46 4.73 9.47 0.15
C ASN A 46 3.46 9.73 -0.67
N ILE A 47 2.59 10.61 -0.17
CA ILE A 47 1.37 11.08 -0.85
C ILE A 47 1.29 12.61 -0.82
N SER A 48 0.49 13.19 -1.71
CA SER A 48 0.27 14.64 -1.73
C SER A 48 -0.38 15.13 -0.42
N SER A 49 -0.07 16.36 -0.03
CA SER A 49 -0.69 17.02 1.13
C SER A 49 -2.21 17.11 0.98
N GLU A 50 -2.71 17.34 -0.23
CA GLU A 50 -4.13 17.34 -0.56
C GLU A 50 -4.79 15.99 -0.22
N CYS A 51 -4.22 14.88 -0.70
CA CYS A 51 -4.73 13.54 -0.43
C CYS A 51 -4.69 13.21 1.06
N ARG A 52 -3.59 13.56 1.75
CA ARG A 52 -3.47 13.40 3.19
C ARG A 52 -4.56 14.17 3.95
N ASN A 53 -4.74 15.44 3.63
CA ASN A 53 -5.72 16.30 4.30
C ASN A 53 -7.14 15.82 4.08
N LYS A 54 -7.45 15.32 2.87
CA LYS A 54 -8.73 14.70 2.55
C LYS A 54 -9.01 13.48 3.43
N ILE A 55 -8.09 12.51 3.50
CA ILE A 55 -8.23 11.33 4.37
C ILE A 55 -8.48 11.72 5.83
N LEU A 56 -7.71 12.69 6.35
CA LEU A 56 -7.86 13.16 7.71
C LEU A 56 -9.20 13.88 7.94
N MET A 57 -9.71 14.60 6.95
CA MET A 57 -11.01 15.27 7.01
C MET A 57 -12.16 14.25 6.94
N ASP A 58 -12.11 13.30 6.02
CA ASP A 58 -13.13 12.25 5.86
C ASP A 58 -13.25 11.42 7.15
N TYR A 59 -12.11 11.02 7.74
CA TYR A 59 -12.09 10.33 9.03
C TYR A 59 -12.71 11.16 10.17
N LYS A 60 -12.43 12.47 10.23
CA LYS A 60 -13.03 13.37 11.23
C LYS A 60 -14.54 13.53 11.06
N ASN A 61 -15.03 13.46 9.82
CA ASN A 61 -16.45 13.51 9.49
C ASN A 61 -17.18 12.18 9.76
N GLY A 62 -16.46 11.13 10.17
CA GLY A 62 -17.04 9.84 10.47
C GLY A 62 -17.13 8.90 9.28
N ASP A 63 -16.45 9.21 8.18
CA ASP A 63 -16.29 8.30 7.06
C ASP A 63 -15.19 7.28 7.41
N PHE A 64 -15.59 6.01 7.44
CA PHE A 64 -14.70 4.88 7.70
C PHE A 64 -14.82 3.81 6.61
N GLU A 65 -15.35 4.19 5.45
CA GLU A 65 -15.54 3.27 4.33
C GLU A 65 -14.19 2.75 3.82
N ALA A 66 -14.21 1.58 3.17
CA ALA A 66 -13.00 0.96 2.64
C ALA A 66 -12.31 1.87 1.61
N GLU A 67 -13.09 2.73 0.97
CA GLU A 67 -12.72 3.61 -0.11
C GLU A 67 -11.93 4.85 0.35
N ILE A 68 -11.92 5.15 1.66
CA ILE A 68 -11.23 6.33 2.21
C ILE A 68 -9.75 6.42 1.80
N PHE A 69 -9.10 5.28 1.55
CA PHE A 69 -7.70 5.21 1.16
C PHE A 69 -7.45 5.07 -0.35
N ASN A 70 -8.49 5.04 -1.19
CA ASN A 70 -8.35 4.75 -2.63
C ASN A 70 -7.45 5.74 -3.38
N GLU A 71 -7.53 7.02 -3.02
CA GLU A 71 -6.69 8.04 -3.64
C GLU A 71 -5.22 7.86 -3.27
N ALA A 72 -4.92 7.57 -1.99
CA ALA A 72 -3.57 7.26 -1.54
C ALA A 72 -3.04 5.99 -2.19
N LEU A 73 -3.85 4.93 -2.28
CA LEU A 73 -3.50 3.70 -3.00
C LEU A 73 -3.07 4.02 -4.44
N ASN A 74 -3.86 4.81 -5.16
CA ASN A 74 -3.57 5.17 -6.55
C ASN A 74 -2.26 5.95 -6.70
N GLN A 75 -1.99 6.91 -5.81
CA GLN A 75 -0.74 7.66 -5.83
C GLN A 75 0.47 6.73 -5.58
N ILE A 76 0.39 5.88 -4.56
CA ILE A 76 1.46 4.94 -4.21
C ILE A 76 1.68 3.91 -5.32
N GLU A 77 0.61 3.36 -5.90
CA GLU A 77 0.72 2.46 -7.05
C GLU A 77 1.39 3.14 -8.24
N ASN A 78 1.03 4.39 -8.55
CA ASN A 78 1.64 5.14 -9.64
C ASN A 78 3.12 5.40 -9.39
N MET A 79 3.49 5.72 -8.15
CA MET A 79 4.90 5.88 -7.76
C MET A 79 5.69 4.57 -7.94
N LEU A 80 5.18 3.46 -7.38
CA LEU A 80 5.84 2.16 -7.49
C LEU A 80 5.92 1.71 -8.95
N ASN A 81 4.88 1.95 -9.76
CA ASN A 81 4.90 1.67 -11.20
C ASN A 81 5.97 2.46 -11.96
N LYS A 82 6.28 3.69 -11.54
CA LYS A 82 7.34 4.50 -12.12
C LYS A 82 8.72 4.00 -11.66
N SER A 83 8.90 3.75 -10.36
CA SER A 83 10.15 3.23 -9.80
C SER A 83 10.51 1.85 -10.35
N ILE A 84 9.53 0.97 -10.54
CA ILE A 84 9.74 -0.40 -11.03
C ILE A 84 10.05 -0.42 -12.55
N GLN A 85 9.74 0.65 -13.29
CA GLN A 85 10.06 0.77 -14.71
C GLN A 85 11.52 1.17 -15.00
N THR A 86 12.23 1.72 -14.01
CA THR A 86 13.66 2.08 -14.07
C THR A 86 14.47 1.01 -13.33
N ASP A 87 15.20 0.14 -14.05
CA ASP A 87 16.21 -0.85 -13.60
C ASP A 87 16.01 -1.55 -12.24
N PHE A 88 14.76 -1.67 -11.79
CA PHE A 88 14.36 -2.29 -10.53
C PHE A 88 14.76 -3.76 -10.42
N TYR A 89 15.14 -4.39 -11.53
CA TYR A 89 15.63 -5.77 -11.52
C TYR A 89 17.05 -5.90 -10.96
N GLU A 90 17.82 -4.81 -10.90
CA GLU A 90 19.21 -4.80 -10.42
C GLU A 90 19.43 -3.96 -9.16
N SER A 91 18.42 -3.21 -8.69
CA SER A 91 18.57 -2.33 -7.53
C SER A 91 18.45 -3.07 -6.18
N GLU A 92 19.15 -2.54 -5.19
CA GLU A 92 19.11 -2.99 -3.79
C GLU A 92 17.68 -2.98 -3.21
N GLU A 93 16.81 -2.13 -3.77
CA GLU A 93 15.40 -1.98 -3.39
C GLU A 93 14.58 -3.23 -3.68
N ARG A 94 14.87 -3.95 -4.76
CA ARG A 94 14.24 -5.25 -5.05
C ARG A 94 14.61 -6.28 -3.99
N ASN A 95 15.86 -6.32 -3.56
CA ASN A 95 16.31 -7.29 -2.55
C ASN A 95 15.63 -7.02 -1.20
N GLN A 96 15.46 -5.75 -0.84
CA GLN A 96 14.69 -5.35 0.34
C GLN A 96 13.21 -5.77 0.20
N LEU A 97 12.60 -5.58 -0.98
CA LEU A 97 11.26 -6.04 -1.29
C LEU A 97 11.10 -7.56 -1.10
N VAL A 98 11.96 -8.32 -1.77
CA VAL A 98 11.89 -9.79 -1.76
C VAL A 98 12.08 -10.30 -0.34
N LYS A 99 12.98 -9.69 0.44
CA LYS A 99 13.17 -10.02 1.85
C LYS A 99 11.92 -9.73 2.68
N PHE A 100 11.34 -8.54 2.55
CA PHE A 100 10.10 -8.16 3.23
C PHE A 100 8.94 -9.11 2.91
N PHE A 101 8.75 -9.45 1.64
CA PHE A 101 7.69 -10.38 1.23
C PHE A 101 7.91 -11.78 1.76
N ARG A 102 9.14 -12.30 1.72
CA ARG A 102 9.47 -13.60 2.35
C ARG A 102 9.16 -13.59 3.84
N GLU A 103 9.53 -12.54 4.56
CA GLU A 103 9.25 -12.43 6.00
C GLU A 103 7.74 -12.38 6.30
N LYS A 104 6.94 -11.73 5.45
CA LYS A 104 5.47 -11.66 5.61
C LYS A 104 4.76 -12.94 5.17
N GLU A 105 5.26 -13.63 4.14
CA GLU A 105 4.75 -14.92 3.67
C GLU A 105 5.03 -16.04 4.67
N ILE A 106 6.21 -16.03 5.32
CA ILE A 106 6.53 -16.93 6.44
C ILE A 106 5.53 -16.78 7.60
N LYS A 107 4.94 -15.60 7.78
CA LYS A 107 3.88 -15.36 8.78
C LYS A 107 2.49 -15.86 8.36
N GLY A 108 2.36 -16.55 7.23
CA GLY A 108 1.14 -17.28 6.84
C GLY A 108 -0.01 -16.39 6.34
N ASN A 109 0.24 -15.14 5.97
CA ASN A 109 -0.83 -14.24 5.53
C ASN A 109 -1.17 -14.48 4.04
N ARG A 110 -2.15 -15.36 3.79
CA ARG A 110 -2.61 -15.74 2.45
C ARG A 110 -3.04 -14.55 1.58
N VAL A 111 -3.66 -13.53 2.18
CA VAL A 111 -4.08 -12.31 1.48
C VAL A 111 -2.88 -11.51 1.00
N ILE A 112 -1.83 -11.41 1.81
CA ILE A 112 -0.57 -10.74 1.43
C ILE A 112 0.11 -11.48 0.27
N SER A 113 0.13 -12.82 0.27
CA SER A 113 0.73 -13.59 -0.82
C SER A 113 -0.06 -13.42 -2.13
N GLU A 114 -1.39 -13.36 -2.10
CA GLU A 114 -2.22 -13.10 -3.29
C GLU A 114 -2.03 -11.68 -3.85
N ILE A 115 -1.98 -10.67 -2.98
CA ILE A 115 -1.71 -9.27 -3.39
C ILE A 115 -0.31 -9.16 -3.97
N PHE A 116 0.69 -9.80 -3.34
CA PHE A 116 2.05 -9.85 -3.87
C PHE A 116 2.08 -10.47 -5.27
N HIS A 117 1.45 -11.63 -5.46
CA HIS A 117 1.39 -12.28 -6.77
C HIS A 117 0.69 -11.39 -7.80
N LYS A 118 -0.41 -10.71 -7.44
CA LYS A 118 -1.09 -9.75 -8.32
C LYS A 118 -0.20 -8.57 -8.71
N LEU A 119 0.44 -7.93 -7.73
CA LEU A 119 1.35 -6.81 -7.96
C LEU A 119 2.56 -7.24 -8.78
N PHE A 120 3.25 -8.30 -8.37
CA PHE A 120 4.43 -8.83 -9.06
C PHE A 120 4.12 -9.26 -10.50
N ASN A 121 2.98 -9.93 -10.74
CA ASN A 121 2.54 -10.28 -12.09
C ASN A 121 2.14 -9.06 -12.92
N LYS A 122 1.49 -8.04 -12.32
CA LYS A 122 1.16 -6.76 -12.97
C LYS A 122 2.44 -6.05 -13.43
N PHE A 123 3.48 -6.03 -12.60
CA PHE A 123 4.78 -5.45 -12.94
C PHE A 123 5.52 -6.29 -14.00
N ARG A 124 5.49 -7.63 -13.90
CA ARG A 124 6.16 -8.53 -14.87
C ARG A 124 5.58 -8.42 -16.28
N ARG A 125 4.25 -8.36 -16.43
CA ARG A 125 3.58 -8.32 -17.76
C ARG A 125 3.92 -7.08 -18.58
N ARG A 126 4.19 -5.93 -17.93
CA ARG A 126 4.51 -4.68 -18.63
C ARG A 126 5.90 -4.66 -19.29
N LYS A 127 6.85 -5.48 -18.82
CA LYS A 127 8.19 -5.60 -19.44
C LYS A 127 8.14 -6.25 -20.82
N TYR A 128 7.23 -7.21 -21.02
CA TYR A 128 7.10 -7.96 -22.27
C TYR A 128 6.29 -7.23 -23.36
N GLN A 129 5.70 -6.07 -23.05
CA GLN A 129 5.01 -5.24 -24.06
C GLN A 129 5.87 -4.12 -24.65
N LYS A 130 7.05 -3.83 -24.07
CA LYS A 130 7.99 -2.82 -24.59
C LYS A 130 9.17 -3.42 -25.40
N THR A 131 9.12 -4.72 -25.71
CA THR A 131 10.16 -5.45 -26.45
C THR A 131 9.68 -6.03 -27.79
N GLY A 132 8.53 -5.56 -28.29
CA GLY A 132 7.98 -5.88 -29.62
C GLY A 132 7.90 -4.64 -30.50
#